data_AF-A0A949LFZ4-F1
#
_entry.id   AF-A0A949LFZ4-F1
#
_cell.length_a   1.000
_cell.length_b   1.000
_cell.length_c   1.000
_cell.angle_alpha   90.00
_cell.angle_beta   90.00
_cell.angle_gamma   90.00
#
_symmetry.space_group_name_H-M   'P 1'
#
loop_
_entity.id
_entity.type
_entity.pdbx_description
1 polymer ?
#
loop_
_entity_poly.entity_id
_entity_poly.type
_entity_poly.pdbx_seq_one_letter_code
_entity_poly.pdbx_strand_id
1 'polypeptide(L)'
;MSTAPKTREFDLIAFDWDGTLFDVNGMGLFDGVLPMLQDLRKRQQVLTVATGKSRKGLSEALSTLQLQSLFGASRTADETAGKPHPLMLHELMGEFGVPPERTLMVGDTTHDLEMAQRAGCSSVGVSYGAHDPTQFAVWQPRFVAHTVRELHDWLLVNG
;
A
#
# COMPACT_ATOMS: atom_id res chain seq x y z
N MET A 1 -8.53 31.71 -8.03
CA MET A 1 -8.92 30.87 -9.19
C MET A 1 -9.12 29.46 -8.68
N SER A 2 -10.34 28.95 -8.70
CA SER A 2 -10.66 27.59 -8.25
C SER A 2 -10.19 26.62 -9.33
N THR A 3 -9.08 25.94 -9.09
CA THR A 3 -8.68 24.80 -9.92
C THR A 3 -9.68 23.69 -9.66
N ALA A 4 -10.36 23.19 -10.69
CA ALA A 4 -11.13 21.97 -10.59
C ALA A 4 -10.26 20.89 -9.89
N PRO A 5 -10.79 20.11 -8.94
CA PRO A 5 -10.00 19.10 -8.27
C PRO A 5 -9.41 18.18 -9.35
N LYS A 6 -8.08 18.04 -9.37
CA LYS A 6 -7.42 17.06 -10.23
C LYS A 6 -8.09 15.70 -9.96
N THR A 7 -8.57 15.05 -11.01
CA THR A 7 -9.09 13.70 -10.92
C THR A 7 -7.95 12.79 -10.42
N ARG A 8 -8.17 12.13 -9.28
CA ARG A 8 -7.22 11.14 -8.72
C ARG A 8 -7.10 9.94 -9.67
N GLU A 9 -5.90 9.41 -9.84
CA GLU A 9 -5.65 8.25 -10.72
C GLU A 9 -6.20 6.97 -10.06
N PHE A 10 -5.93 6.79 -8.77
CA PHE A 10 -6.26 5.58 -8.02
C PHE A 10 -7.38 5.82 -7.00
N ASP A 11 -8.40 4.96 -7.04
CA ASP A 11 -9.46 4.95 -6.03
C ASP A 11 -9.11 4.06 -4.83
N LEU A 12 -8.32 2.99 -5.06
CA LEU A 12 -7.90 2.04 -4.05
C LEU A 12 -6.38 1.97 -3.99
N ILE A 13 -5.83 2.10 -2.78
CA ILE A 13 -4.40 1.89 -2.51
C ILE A 13 -4.27 0.79 -1.47
N ALA A 14 -3.65 -0.31 -1.87
CA ALA A 14 -3.25 -1.40 -0.98
C ALA A 14 -1.79 -1.19 -0.55
N PHE A 15 -1.55 -1.19 0.75
CA PHE A 15 -0.20 -1.11 1.32
C PHE A 15 0.22 -2.46 1.89
N ASP A 16 1.49 -2.83 1.73
CA ASP A 16 2.10 -3.72 2.71
C ASP A 16 2.21 -3.03 4.07
N TRP A 17 2.30 -3.84 5.12
CA TRP A 17 2.39 -3.39 6.50
C TRP A 17 3.85 -3.26 6.96
N ASP A 18 4.49 -4.39 7.25
CA ASP A 18 5.86 -4.45 7.76
C ASP A 18 6.83 -4.02 6.64
N GLY A 19 7.81 -3.16 6.92
CA GLY A 19 8.78 -2.67 5.93
C GLY A 19 8.28 -1.53 5.03
N THR A 20 6.97 -1.32 4.95
CA THR A 20 6.36 -0.25 4.13
C THR A 20 5.73 0.86 4.98
N LEU A 21 4.82 0.51 5.91
CA LEU A 21 4.19 1.46 6.83
C LEU A 21 4.78 1.36 8.25
N PHE A 22 5.17 0.16 8.65
CA PHE A 22 5.67 -0.16 9.98
C PHE A 22 7.15 -0.55 9.93
N ASP A 23 7.96 0.16 10.71
CA ASP A 23 9.36 -0.17 10.94
C ASP A 23 9.46 -1.28 12.00
N VAL A 24 9.79 -2.49 11.55
CA VAL A 24 9.98 -3.65 12.42
C VAL A 24 11.17 -3.49 13.38
N ASN A 25 12.15 -2.65 13.04
CA ASN A 25 13.33 -2.40 13.88
C ASN A 25 13.09 -1.25 14.87
N GLY A 26 12.37 -0.22 14.42
CA GLY A 26 11.96 0.92 15.24
C GLY A 26 10.74 0.65 16.12
N MET A 27 10.08 -0.50 15.96
CA MET A 27 8.84 -0.90 16.66
C MET A 27 7.72 0.17 16.57
N GLY A 28 7.53 0.76 15.39
CA GLY A 28 6.56 1.83 15.19
C GLY A 28 6.27 2.11 13.72
N LEU A 29 5.41 3.10 13.45
CA LEU A 29 5.28 3.61 12.09
C LEU A 29 6.56 4.32 11.67
N PHE A 30 6.91 4.26 10.39
CA PHE A 30 7.90 5.19 9.86
C PHE A 30 7.41 6.64 9.98
N ASP A 31 8.34 7.56 10.23
CA ASP A 31 8.06 8.98 10.34
C ASP A 31 7.36 9.50 9.08
N GLY A 32 6.21 10.17 9.26
CA GLY A 32 5.41 10.74 8.17
C GLY A 32 4.30 9.84 7.61
N VAL A 33 4.24 8.55 8.01
CA VAL A 33 3.20 7.63 7.52
C VAL A 33 1.79 8.09 7.91
N LEU A 34 1.59 8.47 9.17
CA LEU A 34 0.25 8.86 9.64
C LEU A 34 -0.28 10.13 8.91
N PRO A 35 0.48 11.23 8.79
CA PRO A 35 0.08 12.36 7.96
C PRO A 35 -0.24 11.98 6.51
N MET A 36 0.58 11.13 5.90
CA MET A 36 0.34 10.64 4.53
C MET A 36 -1.01 9.93 4.42
N LEU A 37 -1.28 8.93 5.27
CA LEU A 37 -2.55 8.20 5.25
C LEU A 37 -3.76 9.12 5.46
N GLN A 38 -3.64 10.12 6.35
CA GLN A 38 -4.69 11.11 6.60
C GLN A 38 -4.99 11.97 5.37
N ASP A 39 -3.96 12.41 4.65
CA ASP A 39 -4.14 13.23 3.45
C ASP A 39 -4.73 12.44 2.28
N LEU A 40 -4.36 11.17 2.10
CA LEU A 40 -4.99 10.28 1.12
C LEU A 40 -6.48 10.05 1.44
N ARG A 41 -6.82 9.91 2.73
CA ARG A 41 -8.22 9.81 3.18
C ARG A 41 -9.04 11.07 2.91
N LYS A 42 -8.45 12.27 3.10
CA LYS A 42 -9.11 13.55 2.73
C LYS A 42 -9.40 13.64 1.23
N ARG A 43 -8.59 12.97 0.41
CA ARG A 43 -8.80 12.80 -1.05
C ARG A 43 -9.77 11.66 -1.38
N GLN A 44 -10.46 11.13 -0.37
CA GLN A 44 -11.48 10.08 -0.43
C GLN A 44 -10.96 8.73 -0.96
N GLN A 45 -9.65 8.49 -0.96
CA GLN A 45 -9.08 7.23 -1.43
C GLN A 45 -9.39 6.11 -0.42
N VAL A 46 -9.70 4.93 -0.94
CA VAL A 46 -9.87 3.72 -0.14
C VAL A 46 -8.48 3.18 0.16
N LEU A 47 -8.12 3.14 1.45
CA LEU A 47 -6.85 2.58 1.89
C LEU A 47 -7.09 1.17 2.42
N THR A 48 -6.27 0.22 2.00
CA THR A 48 -6.35 -1.18 2.44
C THR A 48 -4.96 -1.72 2.77
N VAL A 49 -4.91 -2.86 3.45
CA VAL A 49 -3.66 -3.56 3.75
C VAL A 49 -3.65 -4.92 3.07
N ALA A 50 -2.58 -5.25 2.36
CA ALA A 50 -2.31 -6.59 1.85
C ALA A 50 -0.95 -7.04 2.39
N THR A 51 -0.91 -7.96 3.34
CA THR A 51 0.32 -8.26 4.11
C THR A 51 0.58 -9.74 4.32
N GLY A 52 1.86 -10.09 4.43
CA GLY A 52 2.34 -11.41 4.84
C GLY A 52 2.14 -11.71 6.33
N LYS A 53 1.81 -10.71 7.14
CA LYS A 53 1.51 -10.84 8.57
C LYS A 53 0.24 -11.68 8.79
N SER A 54 0.11 -12.33 9.96
CA SER A 54 -1.15 -13.01 10.35
C SER A 54 -2.24 -12.01 10.72
N ARG A 55 -3.51 -12.42 10.64
CA ARG A 55 -4.67 -11.62 11.09
C ARG A 55 -4.49 -11.15 12.51
N LYS A 56 -4.09 -12.05 13.42
CA LYS A 56 -3.83 -11.69 14.82
C LYS A 56 -2.77 -10.60 14.94
N GLY A 57 -1.63 -10.76 14.26
CA GLY A 57 -0.53 -9.80 14.33
C GLY A 57 -0.90 -8.43 13.75
N LEU A 58 -1.67 -8.40 12.66
CA LEU A 58 -2.13 -7.14 12.07
C LEU A 58 -3.15 -6.43 12.98
N SER A 59 -4.11 -7.18 13.53
CA SER A 59 -5.13 -6.64 14.43
C SER A 59 -4.52 -6.05 15.70
N GLU A 60 -3.51 -6.70 16.28
CA GLU A 60 -2.77 -6.18 17.43
C GLU A 60 -2.05 -4.87 17.08
N ALA A 61 -1.30 -4.84 15.97
CA ALA A 61 -0.58 -3.65 15.53
C ALA A 61 -1.52 -2.45 15.26
N LEU A 62 -2.61 -2.67 14.52
CA LEU A 62 -3.60 -1.63 14.24
C LEU A 62 -4.27 -1.12 15.53
N SER A 63 -4.51 -2.01 16.50
CA SER A 63 -5.12 -1.65 17.78
C SER A 63 -4.22 -0.79 18.65
N THR A 64 -2.96 -1.20 18.79
CA THR A 64 -1.95 -0.45 19.54
C THR A 64 -1.75 0.95 18.97
N LEU A 65 -1.80 1.10 17.64
CA LEU A 65 -1.59 2.37 16.95
C LEU A 65 -2.89 3.16 16.70
N GLN A 66 -4.06 2.60 17.05
CA GLN A 66 -5.38 3.19 16.82
C GLN A 66 -5.68 3.54 15.35
N LEU A 67 -5.28 2.68 14.41
CA LEU A 67 -5.36 2.92 12.96
C LEU A 67 -6.49 2.17 12.26
N GLN A 68 -7.33 1.43 12.99
CA GLN A 68 -8.39 0.59 12.41
C GLN A 68 -9.35 1.40 11.52
N SER A 69 -9.61 2.66 11.88
CA SER A 69 -10.54 3.53 11.14
C SER A 69 -9.97 4.11 9.85
N LEU A 70 -8.66 4.00 9.63
CA LEU A 70 -8.00 4.51 8.43
C LEU A 70 -8.14 3.55 7.24
N PHE A 71 -8.18 2.25 7.50
CA PHE A 71 -8.24 1.22 6.46
C PHE A 71 -9.65 0.69 6.29
N GLY A 72 -10.11 0.59 5.04
CA GLY A 72 -11.42 0.05 4.71
C GLY A 72 -11.47 -1.48 4.85
N ALA A 73 -10.38 -2.16 4.51
CA ALA A 73 -10.26 -3.61 4.61
C ALA A 73 -8.78 -4.04 4.68
N SER A 74 -8.57 -5.32 4.95
CA SER A 74 -7.24 -5.93 4.87
C SER A 74 -7.32 -7.40 4.42
N ARG A 75 -6.23 -7.93 3.89
CA ARG A 75 -6.00 -9.36 3.66
C ARG A 75 -4.65 -9.76 4.24
N THR A 76 -4.66 -10.86 5.00
CA THR A 76 -3.48 -11.43 5.66
C THR A 76 -3.14 -12.81 5.10
N ALA A 77 -1.91 -13.28 5.36
CA ALA A 77 -1.42 -14.55 4.79
C ALA A 77 -2.18 -15.80 5.26
N ASP A 78 -2.91 -15.70 6.36
CA ASP A 78 -3.74 -16.77 6.94
C ASP A 78 -5.21 -16.73 6.49
N GLU A 79 -5.61 -15.73 5.71
CA GLU A 79 -6.99 -15.58 5.21
C GLU A 79 -7.15 -15.97 3.73
N THR A 80 -6.07 -15.88 2.96
CA THR A 80 -6.09 -16.08 1.51
C THR A 80 -4.71 -16.48 1.00
N ALA A 81 -4.56 -16.68 -0.31
CA ALA A 81 -3.26 -16.99 -0.91
C ALA A 81 -2.29 -15.81 -0.77
N GLY A 82 -1.12 -16.06 -0.16
CA GLY A 82 -0.08 -15.07 0.09
C GLY A 82 0.66 -14.58 -1.16
N LYS A 83 1.36 -13.45 -1.01
CA LYS A 83 2.23 -12.87 -2.06
C LYS A 83 3.27 -13.90 -2.53
N PRO A 84 3.59 -13.99 -3.84
CA PRO A 84 3.17 -13.08 -4.92
C PRO A 84 1.84 -13.46 -5.59
N HIS A 85 1.01 -14.34 -5.00
CA HIS A 85 -0.29 -14.67 -5.58
C HIS A 85 -1.22 -13.42 -5.59
N PRO A 86 -1.92 -13.09 -6.68
CA PRO A 86 -2.69 -11.85 -6.80
C PRO A 86 -4.01 -11.81 -6.01
N LEU A 87 -4.31 -12.86 -5.23
CA LEU A 87 -5.66 -13.06 -4.69
C LEU A 87 -6.04 -12.01 -3.65
N MET A 88 -5.08 -11.58 -2.80
CA MET A 88 -5.30 -10.47 -1.88
C MET A 88 -5.80 -9.22 -2.59
N LEU A 89 -5.16 -8.84 -3.70
CA LEU A 89 -5.55 -7.66 -4.47
C LEU A 89 -6.89 -7.87 -5.18
N HIS A 90 -7.15 -9.04 -5.76
CA HIS A 90 -8.44 -9.34 -6.39
C HIS A 90 -9.61 -9.28 -5.41
N GLU A 91 -9.45 -9.82 -4.20
CA GLU A 91 -10.48 -9.77 -3.17
C GLU A 91 -10.73 -8.33 -2.69
N LEU A 92 -9.67 -7.53 -2.48
CA LEU A 92 -9.79 -6.12 -2.10
C LEU A 92 -10.47 -5.30 -3.22
N MET A 93 -10.05 -5.48 -4.48
CA MET A 93 -10.69 -4.85 -5.64
C MET A 93 -12.17 -5.22 -5.74
N GLY A 94 -12.50 -6.49 -5.58
CA GLY A 94 -13.89 -6.99 -5.59
C GLY A 94 -14.75 -6.41 -4.47
N GLU A 95 -14.20 -6.29 -3.26
CA GLU A 95 -14.90 -5.75 -2.08
C GLU A 95 -15.32 -4.28 -2.29
N PHE A 96 -14.47 -3.47 -2.92
CA PHE A 96 -14.74 -2.05 -3.16
C PHE A 96 -15.27 -1.73 -4.57
N GLY A 97 -15.38 -2.73 -5.45
CA GLY A 97 -15.79 -2.54 -6.84
C GLY A 97 -14.82 -1.66 -7.64
N VAL A 98 -13.52 -1.67 -7.29
CA VAL A 98 -12.49 -0.85 -7.95
C VAL A 98 -11.72 -1.74 -8.94
N PRO A 99 -11.60 -1.34 -10.22
CA PRO A 99 -10.89 -2.12 -11.22
C PRO A 99 -9.36 -2.01 -11.04
N PRO A 100 -8.57 -2.93 -11.63
CA PRO A 100 -7.12 -2.96 -11.47
C PRO A 100 -6.43 -1.69 -11.98
N GLU A 101 -6.93 -1.04 -13.02
CA GLU A 101 -6.38 0.19 -13.58
C GLU A 101 -6.49 1.39 -12.63
N ARG A 102 -7.40 1.30 -11.64
CA ARG A 102 -7.61 2.31 -10.59
C ARG A 102 -7.14 1.85 -9.21
N THR A 103 -6.31 0.80 -9.19
CA THR A 103 -5.73 0.21 -7.98
C THR A 103 -4.21 0.36 -8.00
N LEU A 104 -3.65 0.73 -6.84
CA LEU A 104 -2.21 0.82 -6.62
C LEU A 104 -1.79 -0.10 -5.48
N MET A 105 -0.76 -0.93 -5.71
CA MET A 105 -0.04 -1.64 -4.64
C MET A 105 1.22 -0.86 -4.24
N VAL A 106 1.44 -0.67 -2.94
CA VAL A 106 2.66 -0.06 -2.39
C VAL A 106 3.33 -1.09 -1.48
N GLY A 107 4.60 -1.41 -1.75
CA GLY A 107 5.33 -2.43 -0.98
C GLY A 107 6.84 -2.32 -1.09
N ASP A 108 7.53 -3.00 -0.18
CA ASP A 108 8.99 -3.00 -0.04
C ASP A 108 9.66 -4.29 -0.53
N THR A 109 8.88 -5.23 -1.07
CA THR A 109 9.39 -6.50 -1.57
C THR A 109 9.11 -6.71 -3.05
N THR A 110 9.94 -7.54 -3.69
CA THR A 110 9.65 -8.02 -5.05
C THR A 110 8.35 -8.82 -5.11
N HIS A 111 7.93 -9.44 -4.00
CA HIS A 111 6.66 -10.15 -3.94
C HIS A 111 5.45 -9.22 -4.05
N ASP A 112 5.54 -7.99 -3.53
CA ASP A 112 4.51 -6.96 -3.68
C ASP A 112 4.34 -6.54 -5.12
N LEU A 113 5.47 -6.24 -5.77
CA LEU A 113 5.49 -5.76 -7.15
C LEU A 113 5.03 -6.84 -8.12
N GLU A 114 5.47 -8.09 -7.90
CA GLU A 114 5.00 -9.24 -8.66
C GLU A 114 3.50 -9.50 -8.44
N MET A 115 3.01 -9.41 -7.20
CA MET A 115 1.59 -9.55 -6.89
C MET A 115 0.75 -8.51 -7.64
N ALA A 116 1.20 -7.26 -7.67
CA ALA A 116 0.54 -6.18 -8.41
C ALA A 116 0.50 -6.44 -9.92
N GLN A 117 1.65 -6.83 -10.50
CA GLN A 117 1.74 -7.17 -11.92
C GLN A 117 0.81 -8.33 -12.28
N ARG A 118 0.77 -9.39 -11.45
CA ARG A 118 -0.13 -10.53 -11.65
C ARG A 118 -1.60 -10.17 -11.47
N ALA A 119 -1.91 -9.19 -10.62
CA ALA A 119 -3.26 -8.67 -10.42
C ALA A 119 -3.70 -7.67 -11.52
N GLY A 120 -2.76 -7.25 -12.39
CA GLY A 120 -3.00 -6.28 -13.45
C GLY A 120 -3.05 -4.83 -12.99
N CYS A 121 -2.65 -4.52 -11.75
CA CYS A 121 -2.69 -3.17 -11.20
C CYS A 121 -1.30 -2.51 -11.15
N SER A 122 -1.28 -1.19 -10.96
CA SER A 122 -0.02 -0.45 -10.83
C SER A 122 0.66 -0.71 -9.49
N SER A 123 1.98 -0.51 -9.42
CA SER A 123 2.74 -0.61 -8.18
C SER A 123 3.70 0.55 -7.95
N VAL A 124 4.03 0.80 -6.68
CA VAL A 124 5.15 1.63 -6.22
C VAL A 124 6.00 0.81 -5.26
N GLY A 125 7.30 0.81 -5.49
CA GLY A 125 8.26 0.20 -4.57
C GLY A 125 8.72 1.21 -3.52
N VAL A 126 9.07 0.74 -2.33
CA VAL A 126 9.79 1.55 -1.34
C VAL A 126 11.12 0.90 -0.98
N SER A 127 12.21 1.68 -0.97
CA SER A 127 13.56 1.13 -0.79
C SER A 127 14.08 1.16 0.65
N TYR A 128 13.25 1.60 1.59
CA TYR A 128 13.60 1.69 3.01
C TYR A 128 13.13 0.47 3.82
N GLY A 129 12.59 -0.55 3.15
CA GLY A 129 12.13 -1.81 3.75
C GLY A 129 13.05 -3.00 3.44
N ALA A 130 12.46 -4.17 3.16
CA ALA A 130 13.13 -5.46 3.26
C ALA A 130 13.97 -5.88 2.05
N HIS A 131 13.52 -5.66 0.81
CA HIS A 131 14.24 -6.13 -0.38
C HIS A 131 15.13 -5.03 -1.00
N ASP A 132 16.16 -5.47 -1.72
CA ASP A 132 17.07 -4.57 -2.45
C ASP A 132 16.34 -3.91 -3.64
N PRO A 133 16.28 -2.56 -3.71
CA PRO A 133 15.60 -1.85 -4.79
C PRO A 133 16.20 -2.09 -6.18
N THR A 134 17.44 -2.57 -6.29
CA THR A 134 18.03 -2.95 -7.59
C THR A 134 17.24 -4.07 -8.29
N GLN A 135 16.48 -4.86 -7.53
CA GLN A 135 15.63 -5.94 -8.02
C GLN A 135 14.24 -5.46 -8.48
N PHE A 136 13.87 -4.20 -8.23
CA PHE A 136 12.51 -3.72 -8.50
C PHE A 136 12.25 -3.42 -9.97
N ALA A 137 13.28 -3.04 -10.73
CA ALA A 137 13.14 -2.58 -12.10
C ALA A 137 12.45 -3.59 -13.04
N VAL A 138 12.66 -4.90 -12.81
CA VAL A 138 12.05 -5.97 -13.62
C VAL A 138 10.52 -5.99 -13.51
N TRP A 139 9.98 -5.50 -12.39
CA TRP A 139 8.54 -5.43 -12.11
C TRP A 139 7.90 -4.10 -12.52
N GLN A 140 8.69 -3.20 -13.10
CA GLN A 140 8.24 -1.92 -13.67
C GLN A 140 7.34 -1.09 -12.73
N PRO A 141 7.73 -0.86 -11.45
CA PRO A 141 6.95 0.01 -10.59
C PRO A 141 6.89 1.43 -11.18
N ARG A 142 5.78 2.12 -10.96
CA ARG A 142 5.56 3.51 -11.40
C ARG A 142 6.56 4.47 -10.76
N PHE A 143 7.06 4.13 -9.58
CA PHE A 143 8.05 4.87 -8.82
C PHE A 143 8.71 3.97 -7.79
N VAL A 144 9.94 4.31 -7.38
CA VAL A 144 10.59 3.73 -6.21
C VAL A 144 10.89 4.87 -5.25
N ALA A 145 10.19 4.91 -4.11
CA ALA A 145 10.40 5.93 -3.10
C ALA A 145 11.54 5.52 -2.15
N HIS A 146 12.47 6.44 -1.90
CA HIS A 146 13.59 6.20 -0.99
C HIS A 146 13.31 6.67 0.43
N THR A 147 12.24 7.44 0.63
CA THR A 147 11.74 7.87 1.94
C THR A 147 10.21 7.91 1.96
N VAL A 148 9.61 7.88 3.16
CA VAL A 148 8.15 8.11 3.31
C VAL A 148 7.73 9.47 2.77
N ARG A 149 8.59 10.49 2.86
CA ARG A 149 8.33 11.82 2.29
C ARG A 149 8.20 11.75 0.77
N GLU A 150 9.14 11.09 0.09
CA GLU A 150 9.08 10.92 -1.36
C GLU A 150 7.84 10.14 -1.79
N LEU A 151 7.48 9.08 -1.04
CA LEU A 151 6.24 8.34 -1.28
C LEU A 151 5.02 9.25 -1.14
N HIS A 152 4.95 10.03 -0.07
CA HIS A 152 3.86 10.95 0.19
C HIS A 152 3.73 12.00 -0.93
N ASP A 153 4.83 12.66 -1.29
CA ASP A 153 4.85 13.68 -2.34
C ASP A 153 4.42 13.08 -3.70
N TRP A 154 4.91 11.88 -4.02
CA TRP A 154 4.50 11.18 -5.25
C TRP A 154 3.01 10.83 -5.26
N LEU A 155 2.48 10.30 -4.14
CA LEU A 155 1.07 9.96 -4.01
C LEU A 155 0.17 11.19 -4.05
N LEU A 156 0.59 12.36 -3.56
CA LEU A 156 -0.22 13.58 -3.69
C LEU A 156 -0.40 14.01 -5.15
N VAL A 157 0.63 13.79 -5.98
CA VAL A 157 0.63 14.18 -7.40
C VAL A 157 -0.03 13.13 -8.30
N ASN A 158 0.23 11.84 -8.05
CA ASN A 158 -0.15 10.72 -8.92
C ASN A 158 -1.20 9.78 -8.32
N GLY A 159 -1.53 9.96 -7.04
CA GLY A 159 -2.55 9.19 -6.32
C GLY A 159 -3.96 9.53 -6.76
#